data_AF-A0A951Q4F2-F1
#
_entry.id   AF-A0A951Q4F2-F1
#
_cell.length_a   1.000
_cell.length_b   1.000
_cell.length_c   1.000
_cell.angle_alpha   90.00
_cell.angle_beta   90.00
_cell.angle_gamma   90.00
#
_symmetry.space_group_name_H-M   'P 1'
#
loop_
_entity.id
_entity.type
_entity.pdbx_description
1 polymer ?
#
loop_
_entity_poly.entity_id
_entity_poly.type
_entity_poly.pdbx_seq_one_letter_code
_entity_poly.pdbx_strand_id
1 'polypeptide(L)'
;MRKVLLIDTSLLCVWLEVPGKETAGNNEWNFERVNQKIKAEIAKSTTLVLPLATVIEAGNHIAQAKTANSESKRIAAQEFAKIITYAADETTPWAKFHEQIVLWEEEKLRHLAAQFPNQAVEKTSMGDASIVILGQHYHQKGFYVEFLTDDDKLKSQEPPPPSPPTRRSSRRKG
;
A
#
# COMPACT_ATOMS: atom_id res chain seq x y z
N MET A 1 -1.72 -13.79 13.85
CA MET A 1 -0.57 -13.08 13.26
C MET A 1 -1.06 -11.69 12.90
N ARG A 2 -0.36 -10.61 13.27
CA ARG A 2 -0.77 -9.25 12.88
C ARG A 2 -0.38 -9.03 11.41
N LYS A 3 -1.34 -8.71 10.55
CA LYS A 3 -1.12 -8.54 9.12
C LYS A 3 -1.47 -7.11 8.69
N VAL A 4 -0.65 -6.54 7.82
CA VAL A 4 -0.96 -5.31 7.09
C VAL A 4 -1.07 -5.61 5.59
N LEU A 5 -2.01 -4.93 4.94
CA LEU A 5 -2.15 -4.90 3.48
C LEU A 5 -1.89 -3.46 3.01
N LEU A 6 -0.74 -3.21 2.39
CA LEU A 6 -0.42 -1.93 1.79
C LEU A 6 -1.04 -1.88 0.40
N ILE A 7 -1.87 -0.87 0.14
CA ILE A 7 -2.58 -0.74 -1.12
C ILE A 7 -1.76 0.16 -2.06
N ASP A 8 -1.32 -0.41 -3.17
CA ASP A 8 -0.60 0.32 -4.21
C ASP A 8 -1.57 1.10 -5.13
N THR A 9 -1.04 2.08 -5.87
CA THR A 9 -1.77 2.98 -6.77
C THR A 9 -2.59 2.22 -7.80
N SER A 10 -2.04 1.18 -8.43
CA SER A 10 -2.72 0.49 -9.51
C SER A 10 -4.02 -0.17 -9.04
N LEU A 11 -3.97 -0.95 -7.95
CA LEU A 11 -5.14 -1.64 -7.42
C LEU A 11 -6.07 -0.71 -6.63
N LEU A 12 -5.58 0.40 -6.07
CA LEU A 12 -6.46 1.45 -5.56
C LEU A 12 -7.27 2.10 -6.68
N CYS A 13 -6.65 2.42 -7.82
CA CYS A 13 -7.35 3.01 -8.97
C CYS A 13 -8.41 2.07 -9.52
N VAL A 14 -8.13 0.76 -9.60
CA VAL A 14 -9.14 -0.26 -9.97
C VAL A 14 -10.29 -0.29 -8.97
N TRP A 15 -9.98 -0.26 -7.67
CA TRP A 15 -11.02 -0.32 -6.64
C TRP A 15 -11.92 0.92 -6.61
N LEU A 16 -11.37 2.08 -6.98
CA LEU A 16 -12.09 3.35 -7.12
C LEU A 16 -12.77 3.52 -8.47
N GLU A 17 -12.59 2.57 -9.40
CA GLU A 17 -13.08 2.64 -10.78
C GLU A 17 -12.67 3.95 -11.47
N VAL A 18 -11.39 4.34 -11.31
CA VAL A 18 -10.86 5.56 -11.92
C VAL A 18 -10.95 5.43 -13.45
N PRO A 19 -11.49 6.44 -14.17
CA PRO A 19 -11.67 6.34 -15.61
C PRO A 19 -10.36 6.06 -16.37
N GLY A 20 -10.34 5.00 -17.17
CA GLY A 20 -9.15 4.51 -17.89
C GLY A 20 -8.19 3.66 -17.03
N LYS A 21 -8.59 3.29 -15.82
CA LYS A 21 -7.84 2.48 -14.84
C LYS A 21 -8.76 1.46 -14.15
N GLU A 22 -9.84 1.05 -14.80
CA GLU A 22 -10.86 0.13 -14.27
C GLU A 22 -10.34 -1.32 -14.14
N THR A 23 -9.23 -1.62 -14.81
CA THR A 23 -8.57 -2.92 -14.77
C THR A 23 -7.05 -2.78 -14.67
N ALA A 24 -6.40 -3.85 -14.19
CA ALA A 24 -4.96 -3.92 -13.98
C ALA A 24 -4.45 -5.35 -14.23
N GLY A 25 -3.14 -5.53 -14.40
CA GLY A 25 -2.50 -6.83 -14.66
C GLY A 25 -3.10 -7.57 -15.86
N ASN A 26 -3.14 -6.96 -17.05
CA ASN A 26 -3.74 -7.55 -18.26
C ASN A 26 -5.22 -7.99 -18.09
N ASN A 27 -6.03 -7.17 -17.42
CA ASN A 27 -7.44 -7.44 -17.08
C ASN A 27 -7.67 -8.56 -16.05
N GLU A 28 -6.63 -9.05 -15.38
CA GLU A 28 -6.80 -10.01 -14.29
C GLU A 28 -7.44 -9.38 -13.06
N TRP A 29 -7.18 -8.10 -12.82
CA TRP A 29 -7.77 -7.32 -11.74
C TRP A 29 -8.88 -6.42 -12.28
N ASN A 30 -10.03 -6.51 -11.64
CA ASN A 30 -11.18 -5.63 -11.83
C ASN A 30 -11.75 -5.26 -10.45
N PHE A 31 -12.74 -4.35 -10.43
CA PHE A 31 -13.38 -3.91 -9.19
C PHE A 31 -13.82 -5.09 -8.31
N GLU A 32 -14.52 -6.07 -8.88
CA GLU A 32 -15.06 -7.19 -8.11
C GLU A 32 -13.96 -8.00 -7.43
N ARG A 33 -12.89 -8.34 -8.15
CA ARG A 33 -11.75 -9.10 -7.60
C ARG A 33 -11.03 -8.32 -6.50
N VAL A 34 -10.76 -7.03 -6.71
CA VAL A 34 -10.09 -6.19 -5.70
C VAL A 34 -10.98 -6.03 -4.45
N ASN A 35 -12.26 -5.75 -4.65
CA ASN A 35 -13.23 -5.61 -3.56
C ASN A 35 -13.39 -6.92 -2.76
N GLN A 36 -13.47 -8.07 -3.42
CA GLN A 36 -13.52 -9.38 -2.76
C GLN A 36 -12.25 -9.65 -1.94
N LYS A 37 -11.05 -9.38 -2.51
CA LYS A 37 -9.77 -9.51 -1.80
C LYS A 37 -9.74 -8.64 -0.55
N ILE A 38 -10.09 -7.36 -0.66
CA ILE A 38 -10.09 -6.43 0.47
C ILE A 38 -11.09 -6.87 1.54
N LYS A 39 -12.32 -7.22 1.17
CA LYS A 39 -13.32 -7.74 2.13
C LYS A 39 -12.84 -9.00 2.85
N ALA A 40 -12.19 -9.91 2.14
CA ALA A 40 -11.63 -11.13 2.74
C ALA A 40 -10.49 -10.82 3.72
N GLU A 41 -9.67 -9.80 3.46
CA GLU A 41 -8.63 -9.33 4.38
C GLU A 41 -9.24 -8.65 5.62
N ILE A 42 -10.25 -7.79 5.44
CA ILE A 42 -10.98 -7.16 6.55
C ILE A 42 -11.62 -8.22 7.46
N ALA A 43 -12.25 -9.26 6.87
CA ALA A 43 -12.83 -10.37 7.62
C ALA A 43 -11.80 -11.16 8.45
N LYS A 44 -10.51 -11.12 8.05
CA LYS A 44 -9.39 -11.71 8.79
C LYS A 44 -8.74 -10.74 9.78
N SER A 45 -9.34 -9.58 10.01
CA SER A 45 -8.80 -8.49 10.84
C SER A 45 -7.43 -7.99 10.36
N THR A 46 -7.16 -8.07 9.05
CA THR A 46 -5.99 -7.43 8.44
C THR A 46 -6.16 -5.91 8.50
N THR A 47 -5.10 -5.22 8.90
CA THR A 47 -5.06 -3.76 8.89
C THR A 47 -4.75 -3.26 7.47
N LEU A 48 -5.54 -2.32 6.97
CA LEU A 48 -5.28 -1.69 5.67
C LEU A 48 -4.35 -0.49 5.84
N VAL A 49 -3.37 -0.37 4.96
CA VAL A 49 -2.43 0.76 4.94
C VAL A 49 -2.58 1.46 3.61
N LEU A 50 -2.78 2.79 3.65
CA LEU A 50 -2.82 3.67 2.48
C LEU A 50 -1.51 4.45 2.40
N PRO A 51 -0.51 4.01 1.61
CA PRO A 51 0.77 4.70 1.47
C PRO A 51 0.60 6.15 0.99
N LEU A 52 1.42 7.09 1.49
CA LEU A 52 1.38 8.48 1.01
C LEU A 52 1.65 8.60 -0.50
N ALA A 53 2.56 7.80 -1.05
CA ALA A 53 2.80 7.76 -2.49
C ALA A 53 1.51 7.39 -3.25
N THR A 54 0.80 6.35 -2.80
CA THR A 54 -0.50 5.96 -3.32
C THR A 54 -1.51 7.12 -3.26
N VAL A 55 -1.52 7.90 -2.17
CA VAL A 55 -2.42 9.06 -2.06
C VAL A 55 -2.14 10.09 -3.17
N ILE A 56 -0.87 10.43 -3.36
CA ILE A 56 -0.45 11.45 -4.33
C ILE A 56 -0.72 10.96 -5.76
N GLU A 57 -0.33 9.72 -6.08
CA GLU A 57 -0.44 9.18 -7.42
C GLU A 57 -1.89 8.89 -7.84
N ALA A 58 -2.69 8.26 -6.96
CA ALA A 58 -4.10 8.01 -7.24
C ALA A 58 -4.89 9.32 -7.38
N GLY A 59 -4.61 10.31 -6.53
CA GLY A 59 -5.20 11.64 -6.64
C GLY A 59 -4.91 12.31 -7.98
N ASN A 60 -3.66 12.23 -8.44
CA ASN A 60 -3.27 12.75 -9.75
C ASN A 60 -3.94 11.97 -10.90
N HIS A 61 -4.01 10.64 -10.83
CA HIS A 61 -4.70 9.83 -11.82
C HIS A 61 -6.19 10.19 -11.94
N ILE A 62 -6.89 10.35 -10.82
CA ILE A 62 -8.28 10.79 -10.80
C ILE A 62 -8.41 12.17 -11.45
N ALA A 63 -7.62 13.15 -11.02
CA ALA A 63 -7.72 14.52 -11.53
C ALA A 63 -7.46 14.62 -13.04
N GLN A 64 -6.47 13.87 -13.53
CA GLN A 64 -6.01 13.86 -14.92
C GLN A 64 -6.77 12.88 -15.81
N ALA A 65 -7.68 12.08 -15.25
CA ALA A 65 -8.46 11.08 -15.99
C ALA A 65 -9.19 11.73 -17.18
N LYS A 66 -8.93 11.21 -18.38
CA LYS A 66 -9.56 11.65 -19.63
C LYS A 66 -10.87 10.90 -19.81
N THR A 67 -11.99 11.56 -19.54
CA THR A 67 -13.33 10.99 -19.68
C THR A 67 -14.28 12.01 -20.29
N ALA A 68 -15.21 11.55 -21.13
CA ALA A 68 -16.32 12.37 -21.62
C ALA A 68 -17.38 12.62 -20.52
N ASN A 69 -17.35 11.80 -19.46
CA ASN A 69 -18.29 11.86 -18.35
C ASN A 69 -17.58 12.33 -17.07
N SER A 70 -17.63 13.63 -16.80
CA SER A 70 -17.07 14.23 -15.58
C SER A 70 -17.64 13.66 -14.28
N GLU A 71 -18.84 13.07 -14.30
CA GLU A 71 -19.45 12.50 -13.10
C GLU A 71 -18.73 11.24 -12.63
N SER A 72 -18.24 10.39 -13.55
CA SER A 72 -17.42 9.22 -13.20
C SER A 72 -16.16 9.60 -12.41
N LYS A 73 -15.48 10.67 -12.85
CA LYS A 73 -14.34 11.24 -12.14
C LYS A 73 -14.73 11.79 -10.76
N ARG A 74 -15.88 12.44 -10.65
CA ARG A 74 -16.40 12.98 -9.39
C ARG A 74 -16.69 11.85 -8.38
N ILE A 75 -17.31 10.77 -8.82
CA ILE A 75 -17.61 9.60 -7.99
C ILE A 75 -16.31 8.99 -7.46
N ALA A 76 -15.33 8.72 -8.33
CA ALA A 76 -14.02 8.20 -7.92
C ALA A 76 -13.33 9.12 -6.91
N ALA A 77 -13.37 10.44 -7.13
CA ALA A 77 -12.81 11.43 -6.21
C ALA A 77 -13.51 11.44 -4.84
N GLN A 78 -14.84 11.26 -4.80
CA GLN A 78 -15.62 11.19 -3.56
C GLN A 78 -15.31 9.94 -2.75
N GLU A 79 -15.23 8.77 -3.39
CA GLU A 79 -14.83 7.53 -2.72
C GLU A 79 -13.38 7.59 -2.23
N PHE A 80 -12.48 8.17 -3.03
CA PHE A 80 -11.10 8.38 -2.62
C PHE A 80 -10.99 9.30 -1.41
N ALA A 81 -11.75 10.40 -1.38
CA ALA A 81 -11.80 11.31 -0.24
C ALA A 81 -12.27 10.57 1.03
N LYS A 82 -13.27 9.70 0.95
CA LYS A 82 -13.71 8.88 2.09
C LYS A 82 -12.59 7.96 2.60
N ILE A 83 -11.87 7.29 1.70
CA ILE A 83 -10.74 6.42 2.05
C ILE A 83 -9.65 7.22 2.77
N ILE A 84 -9.28 8.40 2.26
CA ILE A 84 -8.30 9.28 2.91
C ILE A 84 -8.78 9.67 4.31
N THR A 85 -10.03 10.09 4.45
CA THR A 85 -10.61 10.45 5.76
C THR A 85 -10.57 9.27 6.73
N TYR A 86 -10.97 8.07 6.30
CA TYR A 86 -10.89 6.89 7.16
C TYR A 86 -9.47 6.54 7.60
N ALA A 87 -8.48 6.69 6.72
CA ALA A 87 -7.08 6.49 7.07
C ALA A 87 -6.55 7.57 8.04
N ALA A 88 -6.93 8.83 7.83
CA ALA A 88 -6.55 9.95 8.68
C ALA A 88 -7.18 9.87 10.09
N ASP A 89 -8.45 9.48 10.16
CA ASP A 89 -9.21 9.32 11.40
C ASP A 89 -8.95 7.97 12.10
N GLU A 90 -8.05 7.14 11.55
CA GLU A 90 -7.70 5.82 12.10
C GLU A 90 -8.93 4.90 12.25
N THR A 91 -9.91 5.04 11.36
CA THR A 91 -11.14 4.26 11.39
C THR A 91 -10.80 2.82 10.99
N THR A 92 -11.09 1.85 11.86
CA THR A 92 -10.88 0.42 11.56
C THR A 92 -11.55 0.07 10.23
N PRO A 93 -10.84 -0.56 9.26
CA PRO A 93 -9.59 -1.33 9.40
C PRO A 93 -8.30 -0.56 9.10
N TRP A 94 -8.34 0.76 8.92
CA TRP A 94 -7.19 1.54 8.46
C TRP A 94 -6.14 1.75 9.57
N ALA A 95 -4.87 1.64 9.19
CA ALA A 95 -3.74 2.00 10.03
C ALA A 95 -3.68 3.51 10.27
N LYS A 96 -3.02 3.89 11.36
CA LYS A 96 -2.73 5.27 11.70
C LYS A 96 -1.89 5.94 10.60
N PHE A 97 -2.45 6.91 9.88
CA PHE A 97 -1.76 7.55 8.76
C PHE A 97 -0.43 8.20 9.18
N HIS A 98 -0.36 8.75 10.40
CA HIS A 98 0.85 9.41 10.91
C HIS A 98 2.05 8.46 11.09
N GLU A 99 1.85 7.13 11.16
CA GLU A 99 2.96 6.16 11.29
C GLU A 99 3.84 6.09 10.03
N GLN A 100 3.38 6.69 8.92
CA GLN A 100 4.10 6.78 7.66
C GLN A 100 5.04 7.99 7.59
N ILE A 101 4.90 8.97 8.49
CA ILE A 101 5.74 10.19 8.53
C ILE A 101 7.21 9.83 8.79
N VAL A 102 7.47 8.73 9.50
CA VAL A 102 8.81 8.15 9.73
C VAL A 102 9.60 7.93 8.43
N LEU A 103 8.92 7.66 7.30
CA LEU A 103 9.57 7.47 6.00
C LEU A 103 10.27 8.73 5.48
N TRP A 104 9.82 9.90 5.91
CA TRP A 104 10.28 11.20 5.45
C TRP A 104 11.17 11.91 6.47
N GLU A 105 11.57 11.20 7.53
CA GLU A 105 12.65 11.64 8.41
C GLU A 105 13.95 11.73 7.62
N GLU A 106 14.83 12.65 8.04
CA GLU A 106 16.02 13.03 7.26
C GLU A 106 16.89 11.83 6.85
N GLU A 107 17.07 10.85 7.73
CA GLU A 107 17.88 9.65 7.46
C GLU A 107 17.25 8.79 6.37
N LYS A 108 15.93 8.54 6.44
CA LYS A 108 15.20 7.73 5.45
C LYS A 108 15.13 8.43 4.10
N LEU A 109 14.97 9.75 4.10
CA LEU A 109 15.01 10.55 2.87
C LEU A 109 16.41 10.52 2.22
N ARG A 110 17.48 10.64 3.01
CA ARG A 110 18.86 10.49 2.50
C ARG A 110 19.12 9.09 1.96
N HIS A 111 18.59 8.05 2.61
CA HIS A 111 18.69 6.68 2.14
C HIS A 111 17.98 6.50 0.79
N LEU A 112 16.74 6.99 0.68
CA LEU A 112 15.98 6.99 -0.57
C LEU A 112 16.74 7.73 -1.69
N ALA A 113 17.26 8.93 -1.40
CA ALA A 113 18.02 9.72 -2.36
C ALA A 113 19.31 9.02 -2.83
N ALA A 114 19.99 8.28 -1.94
CA ALA A 114 21.20 7.54 -2.30
C ALA A 114 20.91 6.30 -3.16
N GLN A 115 19.77 5.64 -2.95
CA GLN A 115 19.37 4.44 -3.71
C GLN A 115 18.71 4.77 -5.05
N PHE A 116 18.02 5.91 -5.13
CA PHE A 116 17.18 6.24 -6.26
C PHE A 116 17.89 6.26 -7.63
N PRO A 117 19.13 6.75 -7.79
CA PRO A 117 19.80 6.73 -9.10
C PRO A 117 19.88 5.33 -9.73
N ASN A 118 20.18 4.30 -8.94
CA ASN A 118 20.20 2.92 -9.43
C ASN A 118 18.78 2.39 -9.68
N GLN A 119 17.86 2.68 -8.77
CA GLN A 119 16.45 2.31 -8.92
C GLN A 119 15.83 2.90 -10.20
N ALA A 120 16.20 4.12 -10.57
CA ALA A 120 15.74 4.77 -11.80
C ALA A 120 16.24 4.03 -13.06
N VAL A 121 17.50 3.56 -13.07
CA VAL A 121 18.03 2.70 -14.16
C VAL A 121 17.24 1.39 -14.23
N GLU A 122 16.89 0.83 -13.08
CA GLU A 122 16.08 -0.37 -12.99
C GLU A 122 14.58 -0.13 -13.24
N LYS A 123 14.15 1.12 -13.48
CA LYS A 123 12.75 1.54 -13.67
C LYS A 123 11.83 1.33 -12.45
N THR A 124 12.39 1.39 -11.24
CA THR A 124 11.59 1.53 -10.00
C THR A 124 11.25 2.99 -9.78
N SER A 125 9.98 3.31 -9.54
CA SER A 125 9.57 4.66 -9.21
C SER A 125 9.94 5.03 -7.77
N MET A 126 10.02 6.34 -7.47
CA MET A 126 10.14 6.78 -6.07
C MET A 126 8.93 6.37 -5.23
N GLY A 127 7.74 6.27 -5.84
CA GLY A 127 6.52 5.80 -5.19
C GLY A 127 6.69 4.38 -4.69
N ASP A 128 7.07 3.46 -5.57
CA ASP A 128 7.32 2.05 -5.23
C ASP A 128 8.40 1.91 -4.16
N ALA A 129 9.52 2.64 -4.31
CA ALA A 129 10.60 2.62 -3.33
C ALA A 129 10.11 3.05 -1.94
N SER A 130 9.25 4.06 -1.85
CA SER A 130 8.65 4.50 -0.58
C SER A 130 7.68 3.46 0.02
N ILE A 131 6.92 2.74 -0.82
CA ILE A 131 6.04 1.64 -0.39
C ILE A 131 6.87 0.48 0.18
N VAL A 132 8.00 0.14 -0.44
CA VAL A 132 8.92 -0.89 0.06
C VAL A 132 9.47 -0.51 1.43
N ILE A 133 9.92 0.73 1.63
CA ILE A 133 10.42 1.21 2.92
C ILE A 133 9.31 1.14 3.99
N LEU A 134 8.06 1.50 3.64
CA LEU A 134 6.90 1.38 4.54
C LEU A 134 6.61 -0.07 4.92
N GLY A 135 6.66 -0.98 3.95
CA GLY A 135 6.54 -2.41 4.19
C GLY A 135 7.59 -2.92 5.16
N GLN A 136 8.86 -2.53 4.97
CA GLN A 136 9.95 -2.90 5.87
C GLN A 136 9.74 -2.36 7.30
N HIS A 137 9.22 -1.14 7.46
CA HIS A 137 8.89 -0.58 8.77
C HIS A 137 7.84 -1.41 9.52
N TYR A 138 6.74 -1.79 8.85
CA TYR A 138 5.75 -2.69 9.45
C TYR A 138 6.33 -4.09 9.74
N HIS A 139 7.17 -4.61 8.85
CA HIS A 139 7.83 -5.89 9.07
C HIS A 139 8.73 -5.87 10.31
N GLN A 140 9.52 -4.81 10.51
CA GLN A 140 10.36 -4.62 11.71
C GLN A 140 9.54 -4.54 13.00
N LYS A 141 8.29 -4.06 12.93
CA LYS A 141 7.32 -4.09 14.04
C LYS A 141 6.67 -5.47 14.25
N GLY A 142 7.06 -6.49 13.48
CA GLY A 142 6.59 -7.86 13.58
C GLY A 142 5.26 -8.14 12.88
N PHE A 143 4.88 -7.33 11.89
CA PHE A 143 3.72 -7.60 11.05
C PHE A 143 4.09 -8.53 9.88
N TYR A 144 3.13 -9.36 9.48
CA TYR A 144 3.11 -9.92 8.13
C TYR A 144 2.69 -8.81 7.17
N VAL A 145 3.45 -8.61 6.09
CA VAL A 145 3.24 -7.51 5.15
C VAL A 145 2.87 -8.09 3.80
N GLU A 146 1.80 -7.58 3.21
CA GLU A 146 1.43 -7.86 1.83
C GLU A 146 1.21 -6.54 1.11
N PHE A 147 1.74 -6.42 -0.11
CA PHE A 147 1.46 -5.37 -1.08
C PHE A 147 0.32 -5.84 -1.99
N LEU A 148 -0.77 -5.09 -1.99
CA LEU A 148 -1.87 -5.24 -2.93
C LEU A 148 -1.54 -4.40 -4.17
N THR A 149 -0.85 -5.03 -5.12
CA THR A 149 -0.37 -4.42 -6.37
C THR A 149 -0.52 -5.41 -7.54
N ASP A 150 -0.58 -4.89 -8.77
CA ASP A 150 -0.43 -5.67 -10.01
C ASP A 150 1.01 -5.61 -10.59
N ASP A 151 1.92 -4.88 -9.96
CA ASP A 151 3.31 -4.76 -10.36
C ASP A 151 4.14 -5.91 -9.75
N ASP A 152 4.59 -6.84 -10.60
CA ASP A 152 5.41 -7.98 -10.19
C ASP A 152 6.75 -7.56 -9.56
N LYS A 153 7.32 -6.44 -9.99
CA LYS A 153 8.57 -5.91 -9.44
C LYS A 153 8.34 -5.42 -8.02
N LEU A 154 7.30 -4.62 -7.77
CA LEU A 154 6.95 -4.21 -6.42
C LEU A 154 6.58 -5.42 -5.55
N LYS A 155 5.82 -6.38 -6.10
CA LYS A 155 5.43 -7.61 -5.40
C LYS A 155 6.65 -8.42 -4.95
N SER A 156 7.70 -8.50 -5.78
CA SER A 156 8.94 -9.22 -5.45
C SER A 156 9.72 -8.63 -4.27
N GLN A 157 9.41 -7.39 -3.86
CA GLN A 157 10.06 -6.68 -2.76
C GLN A 157 9.33 -6.82 -1.42
N GLU A 158 8.26 -7.63 -1.36
CA GLU A 158 7.58 -7.94 -0.09
C GLU A 158 8.57 -8.56 0.91
N PRO A 159 8.60 -8.09 2.16
CA PRO A 159 9.46 -8.69 3.17
C PRO A 159 8.95 -10.11 3.49
N PRO A 160 9.85 -11.03 3.87
CA PRO A 160 9.46 -12.40 4.19
C PRO A 160 8.51 -12.43 5.40
N PRO A 161 7.74 -13.52 5.59
CA PRO A 161 6.90 -13.68 6.77
C PRO A 161 7.73 -13.56 8.06
N PRO A 162 7.24 -12.88 9.10
CA PRO A 162 7.96 -12.77 10.36
C PRO A 162 8.22 -14.15 10.96
N SER A 163 9.45 -14.38 11.43
CA SER A 163 9.83 -15.65 12.05
C SER A 163 9.03 -15.91 13.33
N PRO A 164 8.58 -17.14 13.59
CA PRO A 164 7.94 -17.46 14.87
C PRO A 164 8.93 -17.20 16.02
N PRO A 165 8.45 -16.70 17.18
CA PRO A 165 9.33 -16.41 18.30
C PRO A 165 10.08 -17.68 18.71
N THR A 166 11.42 -17.63 18.69
CA THR A 166 12.27 -18.71 19.15
C THR A 166 11.92 -18.99 20.61
N ARG A 167 11.42 -20.19 20.91
CA ARG A 167 11.12 -20.64 22.27
C ARG A 167 12.43 -20.58 23.07
N ARG A 168 12.65 -19.53 23.86
CA ARG A 168 13.74 -19.48 24.83
C ARG A 168 13.57 -20.68 25.75
N SER A 169 14.42 -21.69 25.61
CA SER A 169 14.47 -22.76 26.60
C SER A 169 14.89 -22.12 27.91
N SER A 170 13.98 -22.04 28.87
CA SER A 170 14.32 -21.77 30.26
C SER A 170 15.19 -22.93 30.74
N ARG A 171 16.50 -22.81 30.58
CA ARG A 171 17.45 -23.63 31.30
C ARG A 171 17.31 -23.24 32.77
N ARG A 172 16.48 -24.01 33.49
CA ARG A 172 16.51 -24.10 34.95
C ARG A 172 17.96 -24.35 35.34
N LYS A 173 18.61 -23.37 35.96
CA LYS A 173 19.77 -23.64 36.81
C LYS A 173 19.18 -24.20 38.11
N GLY A 174 19.30 -25.52 38.27
CA GLY A 174 19.34 -26.15 39.58
C GLY A 174 20.69 -25.93 40.22
#